data_AF-A0A358ED83-F1
#
_entry.id   AF-A0A358ED83-F1
#
_cell.length_a   1.000
_cell.length_b   1.000
_cell.length_c   1.000
_cell.angle_alpha   90.00
_cell.angle_beta   90.00
_cell.angle_gamma   90.00
#
_symmetry.space_group_name_H-M   'P 1'
#
loop_
_entity.id
_entity.type
_entity.pdbx_description
1 polymer ?
#
loop_
_entity_poly.entity_id
_entity_poly.type
_entity_poly.pdbx_seq_one_letter_code
_entity_poly.pdbx_strand_id
1 'polypeptide(L)'
;MKRQQLDRDELYRYARHIALPDIGLEGQQRLKSGRVLCVGAGGLGSPLALYLAAAGVGTIGMVDDDVVDESNLQRQLLHGTR
;
A
#
# COMPACT_ATOMS: atom_id res chain seq x y z
N MET A 1 13.49 -12.64 -7.88
CA MET A 1 12.99 -11.29 -8.22
C MET A 1 14.19 -10.35 -8.34
N LYS A 2 14.25 -9.47 -9.36
CA LYS A 2 15.31 -8.45 -9.43
C LYS A 2 15.10 -7.43 -8.30
N ARG A 3 16.14 -7.15 -7.50
CA ARG A 3 16.11 -6.04 -6.53
C ARG A 3 15.94 -4.72 -7.29
N GLN A 4 14.86 -3.99 -7.01
CA GLN A 4 14.69 -2.64 -7.55
C GLN A 4 15.43 -1.65 -6.66
N GLN A 5 16.22 -0.75 -7.26
CA GLN A 5 16.82 0.35 -6.52
C GLN A 5 15.75 1.39 -6.16
N LEU A 6 15.93 2.02 -5.00
CA LEU A 6 15.15 3.18 -4.58
C LEU A 6 15.76 4.43 -5.20
N ASP A 7 14.94 5.30 -5.75
CA ASP A 7 15.38 6.63 -6.16
C ASP A 7 15.53 7.56 -4.95
N ARG A 8 15.98 8.79 -5.19
CA ARG A 8 16.23 9.76 -4.11
C ARG A 8 14.96 10.13 -3.34
N ASP A 9 13.82 10.20 -4.02
CA ASP A 9 12.56 10.62 -3.41
C ASP A 9 11.97 9.47 -2.58
N GLU A 10 12.12 8.22 -3.04
CA GLU A 10 11.78 7.03 -2.29
C GLU A 10 12.69 6.83 -1.06
N LEU A 11 13.99 7.08 -1.19
CA LEU A 11 14.91 7.05 -0.05
C LEU A 11 14.49 8.08 1.02
N TYR A 12 14.10 9.28 0.60
CA TYR A 12 13.59 10.31 1.51
C TYR A 12 12.24 9.91 2.13
N ARG A 13 11.28 9.46 1.32
CA ARG A 13 9.94 9.05 1.76
C ARG A 13 9.98 7.90 2.75
N TYR A 14 10.81 6.89 2.50
CA TYR A 14 10.88 5.66 3.29
C TYR A 14 12.01 5.65 4.33
N ALA A 15 12.70 6.78 4.56
CA ALA A 15 13.82 6.86 5.48
C ALA A 15 13.52 6.27 6.88
N ARG A 16 12.31 6.53 7.41
CA ARG A 16 11.88 6.00 8.71
C ARG A 16 11.57 4.50 8.70
N HIS A 17 11.12 3.95 7.58
CA HIS A 17 10.94 2.50 7.44
C HIS A 17 12.29 1.79 7.30
N ILE A 18 13.20 2.36 6.50
CA ILE A 18 14.55 1.84 6.29
C ILE A 18 15.36 1.81 7.60
N ALA A 19 15.13 2.78 8.50
CA ALA A 19 15.80 2.83 9.81
C ALA A 19 15.36 1.71 10.78
N LEU A 20 14.26 0.99 10.50
CA LEU A 20 13.82 -0.13 11.34
C LEU A 20 14.75 -1.33 11.16
N PRO A 21 15.26 -1.94 12.25
CA PRO A 21 16.22 -3.04 12.19
C PRO A 21 15.80 -4.21 11.29
N ASP A 22 14.51 -4.57 11.33
CA ASP A 22 13.96 -5.73 10.61
C ASP A 22 13.58 -5.43 9.14
N ILE A 23 13.57 -4.15 8.75
CA ILE A 23 13.26 -3.73 7.37
C ILE A 23 14.57 -3.43 6.64
N GLY A 24 15.32 -2.42 7.09
CA GLY A 24 16.54 -1.98 6.41
C GLY A 24 16.30 -1.54 4.95
N LEU A 25 17.40 -1.25 4.25
CA LEU A 25 17.33 -0.91 2.82
C LEU A 25 16.81 -2.08 1.99
N GLU A 26 17.23 -3.30 2.33
CA GLU A 26 16.84 -4.52 1.61
C GLU A 26 15.34 -4.81 1.73
N GLY A 27 14.75 -4.69 2.94
CA GLY A 27 13.32 -4.90 3.14
C GLY A 27 12.49 -3.90 2.36
N GLN A 28 12.91 -2.63 2.31
CA GLN A 28 12.22 -1.62 1.51
C GLN A 28 12.30 -1.91 0.01
N GLN A 29 13.45 -2.37 -0.50
CA GLN A 29 13.59 -2.81 -1.89
C GLN A 29 12.71 -4.03 -2.19
N ARG A 30 12.56 -4.96 -1.23
CA ARG A 30 11.64 -6.11 -1.35
C ARG A 30 10.19 -5.65 -1.44
N LEU A 31 9.76 -4.73 -0.58
CA LEU A 31 8.43 -4.10 -0.65
C LEU A 31 8.18 -3.47 -2.02
N LYS A 32 9.13 -2.64 -2.51
CA LYS A 32 9.04 -2.03 -3.85
C LYS A 32 8.94 -3.06 -4.98
N SER A 33 9.64 -4.20 -4.88
CA SER A 33 9.51 -5.27 -5.88
C SER A 33 8.26 -6.15 -5.70
N GLY A 34 7.58 -6.02 -4.57
CA GLY A 34 6.44 -6.84 -4.17
C GLY A 34 5.17 -6.51 -4.96
N ARG A 35 4.33 -7.54 -5.12
CA ARG A 35 3.03 -7.44 -5.76
C ARG A 35 1.98 -8.07 -4.86
N VAL A 36 0.91 -7.34 -4.56
CA VAL A 36 -0.19 -7.80 -3.72
C VAL A 36 -1.49 -7.63 -4.49
N LEU A 37 -2.35 -8.64 -4.46
CA LEU A 37 -3.72 -8.57 -4.94
C LEU A 37 -4.65 -8.52 -3.73
N CYS A 38 -5.39 -7.44 -3.57
CA CYS A 38 -6.43 -7.28 -2.58
C CYS A 38 -7.79 -7.58 -3.23
N VAL A 39 -8.49 -8.58 -2.70
CA VAL A 39 -9.85 -8.92 -3.09
C VAL A 39 -10.79 -8.34 -2.03
N GLY A 40 -11.64 -7.41 -2.45
CA GLY A 40 -12.40 -6.50 -1.60
C GLY A 40 -11.65 -5.17 -1.38
N ALA A 41 -12.32 -4.08 -1.72
CA ALA A 41 -12.00 -2.67 -1.48
C ALA A 41 -12.98 -2.02 -0.47
N GLY A 42 -13.77 -2.84 0.23
CA GLY A 42 -14.67 -2.43 1.31
C GLY A 42 -13.97 -2.16 2.65
N GLY A 43 -14.65 -2.49 3.77
CA GLY A 43 -14.24 -2.05 5.11
C GLY A 43 -12.87 -2.56 5.60
N LEU A 44 -12.43 -3.73 5.12
CA LEU A 44 -11.09 -4.27 5.42
C LEU A 44 -10.07 -3.91 4.34
N GLY A 45 -10.48 -3.99 3.07
CA GLY A 45 -9.63 -3.69 1.93
C GLY A 45 -9.14 -2.25 1.92
N SER A 46 -9.99 -1.32 2.34
CA SER A 46 -9.67 0.10 2.40
C SER A 46 -8.48 0.44 3.32
N PRO A 47 -8.48 0.12 4.62
CA PRO A 47 -7.32 0.37 5.48
C PRO A 47 -6.10 -0.47 5.07
N LEU A 48 -6.29 -1.71 4.62
CA LEU A 48 -5.19 -2.56 4.15
C LEU A 48 -4.43 -1.91 2.97
N ALA A 49 -5.16 -1.48 1.94
CA ALA A 49 -4.57 -0.87 0.76
C ALA A 49 -3.87 0.46 1.08
N LEU A 50 -4.43 1.27 1.99
CA LEU A 50 -3.77 2.47 2.51
C LEU A 50 -2.38 2.15 3.08
N TYR A 51 -2.29 1.13 3.96
CA TYR A 51 -1.02 0.77 4.58
C TYR A 51 -0.05 0.07 3.63
N LEU A 52 -0.53 -0.76 2.70
CA LEU A 52 0.33 -1.35 1.66
C LEU A 52 0.95 -0.28 0.76
N ALA A 53 0.16 0.72 0.35
CA ALA A 53 0.63 1.84 -0.46
C ALA A 53 1.63 2.70 0.33
N ALA A 54 1.31 3.03 1.59
CA ALA A 54 2.18 3.80 2.47
C ALA A 54 3.51 3.07 2.78
N ALA A 55 3.48 1.75 2.93
CA ALA A 55 4.67 0.92 3.12
C ALA A 55 5.56 0.87 1.87
N GLY A 56 5.04 1.21 0.69
CA GLY A 56 5.78 1.23 -0.57
C GLY A 56 5.77 -0.11 -1.31
N VAL A 57 4.68 -0.87 -1.22
CA VAL A 57 4.47 -2.02 -2.10
C VAL A 57 4.37 -1.55 -3.54
N GLY A 58 5.20 -2.09 -4.44
CA GLY A 58 5.33 -1.53 -5.80
C GLY A 58 4.17 -1.85 -6.73
N THR A 59 3.39 -2.88 -6.47
CA THR A 59 2.16 -3.15 -7.22
C THR A 59 1.06 -3.64 -6.31
N ILE A 60 -0.04 -2.91 -6.28
CA ILE A 60 -1.25 -3.28 -5.54
C ILE A 60 -2.37 -3.39 -6.58
N GLY A 61 -2.84 -4.62 -6.81
CA GLY A 61 -4.07 -4.86 -7.56
C GLY A 61 -5.26 -4.84 -6.61
N MET A 62 -6.35 -4.20 -7.02
CA MET A 62 -7.61 -4.20 -6.29
C MET A 62 -8.69 -4.86 -7.15
N VAL A 63 -9.47 -5.75 -6.56
CA VAL A 63 -10.65 -6.37 -7.20
C VAL A 63 -11.82 -6.24 -6.25
N ASP A 64 -12.89 -5.61 -6.70
CA ASP A 64 -14.16 -5.50 -5.99
C ASP A 64 -15.28 -5.41 -7.05
N ASP A 65 -16.38 -6.12 -6.84
CA ASP A 65 -17.53 -6.16 -7.73
C ASP A 65 -18.69 -5.24 -7.27
N ASP A 66 -18.60 -4.68 -6.06
CA ASP A 66 -19.59 -3.77 -5.51
C ASP A 66 -19.36 -2.30 -5.93
N VAL A 67 -20.43 -1.50 -5.81
CA VAL A 67 -20.40 -0.04 -6.01
C VAL A 67 -20.40 0.66 -4.65
N VAL A 68 -19.69 1.80 -4.55
CA VAL A 68 -19.65 2.61 -3.33
C VAL A 68 -21.05 3.13 -2.97
N ASP A 69 -21.42 2.99 -1.70
CA ASP A 69 -22.65 3.50 -1.10
C ASP A 69 -22.33 4.39 0.11
N GLU A 70 -23.07 5.49 0.27
CA GLU A 70 -22.85 6.47 1.35
C GLU A 70 -22.92 5.85 2.74
N SER A 71 -23.80 4.86 2.95
CA SER A 71 -23.95 4.13 4.20
C SER A 71 -22.73 3.26 4.58
N ASN A 72 -21.72 3.20 3.69
CA ASN A 72 -20.49 2.45 3.91
C ASN A 72 -19.25 3.35 4.15
N LEU A 73 -19.36 4.66 3.94
CA LEU A 73 -18.20 5.58 4.00
C LEU A 73 -17.55 5.66 5.39
N GLN A 74 -18.29 5.43 6.48
CA GLN A 74 -17.78 5.40 7.85
C GLN A 74 -16.71 4.33 8.10
N ARG A 75 -16.60 3.33 7.22
CA ARG A 75 -15.60 2.24 7.33
C ARG A 75 -14.77 2.01 6.07
N GLN A 76 -15.12 2.63 4.94
CA GLN A 76 -14.41 2.49 3.67
C GLN A 76 -13.62 3.77 3.34
N LEU A 77 -12.56 4.01 4.11
CA LEU A 77 -11.73 5.22 4.13
C LEU A 77 -11.05 5.62 2.80
N LEU A 78 -11.03 4.75 1.81
CA LEU A 78 -10.50 5.04 0.46
C LEU A 78 -11.49 5.85 -0.38
N HIS A 79 -12.76 5.82 -0.02
CA HIS A 79 -13.84 6.46 -0.76
C HIS A 79 -14.29 7.74 -0.05
N GLY A 80 -14.98 8.60 -0.79
CA GLY A 80 -15.52 9.84 -0.26
C GLY A 80 -16.62 10.37 -1.16
N THR A 81 -17.30 11.42 -0.69
CA THR A 81 -18.26 12.17 -1.51
C THR A 81 -17.51 13.19 -2.37
N ARG A 82 -18.09 13.57 -3.51
CA ARG A 82 -17.57 14.63 -4.38
C ARG A 82 -18.11 15.99 -3.98
#